data_AF-A0AAX6RLC9-F1
#
_entry.id   AF-A0AAX6RLC9-F1
#
_cell.length_a   1.000
_cell.length_b   1.000
_cell.length_c   1.000
_cell.angle_alpha   90.00
_cell.angle_beta   90.00
_cell.angle_gamma   90.00
#
_symmetry.space_group_name_H-M   'P 1'
#
loop_
_entity.id
_entity.type
_entity.pdbx_description
1 polymer ?
#
loop_
_entity_poly.entity_id
_entity_poly.type
_entity_poly.pdbx_seq_one_letter_code
_entity_poly.pdbx_strand_id
1 'polypeptide(L)'
;MAAPSPWDSASEPNAARLLLGHLVGSGVVTQEMLNISKKTASCFVNFSRLQQTTNIQAEIYQKSLEIELLELEKETADIVHPSYLAEKCHTLQSMNSHLEAVLKKKRSLRQRLLKPMCQENLPMEAIYHRYMVHLLQLAVTFIEKLETHLETIRNIPHLDENIKKMSHCVTQAGHELTVILLPQPPKCWDYRCEPPHSA
;
A
#
# COMPACT_ATOMS: atom_id res chain seq x y z
N MET A 1 -45.30 59.16 -18.36
CA MET A 1 -44.51 60.34 -17.97
C MET A 1 -45.04 60.82 -16.64
N ALA A 2 -44.22 60.86 -15.59
CA ALA A 2 -44.61 61.35 -14.27
C ALA A 2 -44.52 62.89 -14.26
N ALA A 3 -45.55 63.56 -13.73
CA ALA A 3 -45.53 65.01 -13.56
C ALA A 3 -44.38 65.42 -12.60
N PRO A 4 -43.66 66.52 -12.86
CA PRO A 4 -42.61 66.99 -11.98
C PRO A 4 -43.17 67.28 -10.58
N SER A 5 -42.44 66.86 -9.55
CA SER A 5 -42.82 67.12 -8.16
C SER A 5 -42.88 68.63 -7.91
N PRO A 6 -43.95 69.17 -7.31
CA PRO A 6 -44.06 70.60 -6.97
C PRO A 6 -42.99 71.11 -6.00
N TRP A 7 -42.22 70.19 -5.42
CA TRP A 7 -41.22 70.45 -4.39
C TRP A 7 -39.78 70.37 -4.89
N ASP A 8 -39.57 70.15 -6.20
CA ASP A 8 -38.23 70.20 -6.77
C ASP A 8 -37.70 71.64 -6.77
N SER A 9 -36.53 71.81 -6.15
CA SER A 9 -35.85 73.11 -5.96
C SER A 9 -35.38 73.75 -7.28
N ALA A 10 -35.55 73.04 -8.40
CA ALA A 10 -35.16 73.43 -9.75
C ALA A 10 -36.32 73.98 -10.60
N SER A 11 -37.50 74.22 -10.03
CA SER A 11 -38.61 74.85 -10.76
C SER A 11 -38.45 76.37 -10.84
N GLU A 12 -38.86 76.97 -11.98
CA GLU A 12 -38.90 78.41 -12.21
C GLU A 12 -39.56 79.18 -11.04
N PRO A 13 -39.19 80.45 -10.79
CA PRO A 13 -39.73 81.19 -9.66
C PRO A 13 -41.26 81.34 -9.78
N ASN A 14 -41.97 80.49 -9.05
CA ASN A 14 -43.41 80.56 -8.82
C ASN A 14 -43.80 81.98 -8.35
N ALA A 15 -44.97 82.47 -8.75
CA ALA A 15 -45.56 83.74 -8.32
C ALA A 15 -45.43 84.02 -6.81
N ALA A 16 -45.54 83.00 -5.95
CA ALA A 16 -45.33 83.12 -4.51
C ALA A 16 -43.89 83.54 -4.15
N ARG A 17 -42.87 83.00 -4.85
CA ARG A 17 -41.46 83.35 -4.64
C ARG A 17 -41.16 84.79 -5.06
N LEU A 18 -41.79 85.26 -6.14
CA LEU A 18 -41.68 86.64 -6.61
C LEU A 18 -42.33 87.62 -5.63
N LEU A 19 -43.53 87.31 -5.12
CA LEU A 19 -44.22 88.12 -4.11
C LEU A 19 -43.42 88.19 -2.80
N LEU A 20 -42.89 87.07 -2.33
CA LEU A 20 -42.04 87.04 -1.14
C LEU A 20 -40.76 87.85 -1.34
N GLY A 21 -40.11 87.74 -2.50
CA GLY A 21 -38.93 88.54 -2.84
C GLY A 21 -39.22 90.05 -2.84
N HIS A 22 -40.37 90.46 -3.37
CA HIS A 22 -40.81 91.86 -3.34
C HIS A 22 -41.08 92.34 -1.91
N LEU A 23 -41.75 91.53 -1.08
CA LEU A 23 -42.02 91.87 0.32
C LEU A 23 -40.73 92.01 1.15
N VAL A 24 -39.73 91.16 0.89
CA VAL A 24 -38.40 91.29 1.51
C VAL A 24 -37.67 92.55 1.01
N GLY A 25 -37.69 92.80 -0.30
CA GLY A 25 -37.06 93.99 -0.90
C GLY A 25 -37.72 95.31 -0.47
N SER A 26 -39.02 95.29 -0.16
CA SER A 26 -39.77 96.45 0.36
C SER A 26 -39.58 96.68 1.86
N GLY A 27 -38.88 95.79 2.58
CA GLY A 27 -38.64 95.88 4.02
C GLY A 27 -39.86 95.51 4.89
N VAL A 28 -40.99 95.15 4.29
CA VAL A 28 -42.22 94.74 5.00
C VAL A 28 -42.03 93.42 5.76
N VAL A 29 -41.14 92.55 5.27
CA VAL A 29 -40.75 91.31 5.95
C VAL A 29 -39.22 91.19 5.94
N THR A 30 -38.60 90.96 7.10
CA THR A 30 -37.15 90.73 7.16
C THR A 30 -36.80 89.26 6.85
N GLN A 31 -35.61 89.04 6.29
CA GLN A 31 -35.10 87.69 6.02
C GLN A 31 -35.02 86.84 7.31
N GLU A 32 -34.77 87.47 8.46
CA GLU A 32 -34.77 86.82 9.77
C GLU A 32 -36.17 86.30 10.15
N MET A 33 -37.24 87.08 9.92
CA MET A 33 -38.61 86.62 10.18
C MET A 33 -39.01 85.40 9.35
N LEU A 34 -38.58 85.34 8.08
CA LEU A 34 -38.77 84.15 7.24
C LEU A 34 -37.95 82.96 7.74
N ASN A 35 -36.73 83.20 8.22
CA ASN A 35 -35.83 82.15 8.71
C ASN A 35 -36.26 81.56 10.08
N ILE A 36 -37.08 82.26 10.88
CA ILE A 36 -37.65 81.71 12.14
C ILE A 36 -38.51 80.48 11.85
N SER A 37 -39.28 80.49 10.75
CA SER A 37 -40.10 79.33 10.31
C SER A 37 -39.26 78.15 9.82
N LYS A 38 -37.99 78.39 9.48
CA LYS A 38 -37.04 77.40 8.96
C LYS A 38 -36.37 76.56 10.06
N LYS A 39 -36.51 76.95 11.34
CA LYS A 39 -36.15 76.06 12.45
C LYS A 39 -37.09 74.87 12.39
N THR A 40 -36.57 73.74 11.93
CA THR A 40 -37.26 72.46 11.84
C THR A 40 -37.96 72.21 13.18
N ALA A 41 -39.29 72.15 13.17
CA ALA A 41 -40.05 71.89 14.38
C ALA A 41 -39.58 70.57 15.00
N SER A 42 -39.46 70.53 16.33
CA SER A 42 -39.00 69.36 17.11
C SER A 42 -39.65 68.03 16.68
N CYS A 43 -40.91 68.09 16.21
CA CYS A 43 -41.63 66.94 15.66
C CYS A 43 -40.96 66.28 14.43
N PHE A 44 -40.33 67.04 13.54
CA PHE A 44 -39.65 66.50 12.35
C PHE A 44 -38.35 65.77 12.70
N VAL A 45 -37.63 66.23 13.73
CA VAL A 45 -36.43 65.53 14.24
C VAL A 45 -36.82 64.17 14.83
N ASN A 46 -37.93 64.12 15.57
CA ASN A 46 -38.46 62.87 16.11
C ASN A 46 -38.92 61.91 15.01
N PHE A 47 -39.54 62.43 13.94
CA PHE A 47 -39.93 61.62 12.78
C PHE A 47 -38.71 61.02 12.07
N SER A 48 -37.68 61.83 11.78
CA SER A 48 -36.44 61.34 11.17
C SER A 48 -35.75 60.27 12.04
N ARG A 49 -35.76 60.45 13.36
CA ARG A 49 -35.20 59.46 14.30
C ARG A 49 -36.03 58.18 14.33
N LEU A 50 -37.35 58.27 14.37
CA LEU A 50 -38.24 57.11 14.30
C LEU A 50 -38.07 56.36 12.98
N GLN A 51 -37.95 57.07 11.86
CA GLN A 51 -37.68 56.48 10.55
C GLN A 51 -36.33 55.74 10.54
N GLN A 52 -35.28 56.33 11.10
CA GLN A 52 -33.98 55.66 11.25
C GLN A 52 -34.07 54.40 12.12
N THR A 53 -34.73 54.47 13.28
CA THR A 53 -34.94 53.30 14.14
C THR A 53 -35.70 52.20 13.41
N THR A 54 -36.73 52.56 12.64
CA THR A 54 -37.53 51.59 11.87
C THR A 54 -36.69 50.94 10.77
N ASN A 55 -35.86 51.72 10.07
CA ASN A 55 -34.95 51.20 9.05
C ASN A 55 -33.91 50.24 9.66
N ILE A 56 -33.27 50.63 10.75
CA ILE A 56 -32.30 49.77 11.47
C ILE A 56 -32.99 48.48 11.94
N GLN A 57 -34.21 48.59 12.47
CA GLN A 57 -34.96 47.42 12.91
C GLN A 57 -35.26 46.46 11.75
N ALA A 58 -35.63 47.00 10.58
CA ALA A 58 -35.85 46.19 9.38
C ALA A 58 -34.56 45.49 8.91
N GLU A 59 -33.41 46.19 8.98
CA GLU A 59 -32.11 45.62 8.66
C GLU A 59 -31.72 44.49 9.63
N ILE A 60 -31.96 44.67 10.94
CA ILE A 60 -31.74 43.63 11.96
C ILE A 60 -32.59 42.40 11.64
N TYR A 61 -33.88 42.58 11.34
CA TYR A 61 -34.75 41.46 11.00
C TYR A 61 -34.27 40.74 9.74
N GLN A 62 -33.86 41.49 8.70
CA GLN A 62 -33.31 40.90 7.49
C GLN A 62 -32.04 40.09 7.77
N LYS A 63 -31.12 40.62 8.57
CA LYS A 63 -29.89 39.91 8.96
C LYS A 63 -30.16 38.68 9.82
N SER A 64 -31.15 38.75 10.71
CA SER A 64 -31.58 37.59 11.51
C SER A 64 -32.06 36.44 10.62
N LEU A 65 -32.85 36.74 9.58
CA LEU A 65 -33.32 35.74 8.63
C LEU A 65 -32.19 35.16 7.78
N GLU A 66 -31.22 35.99 7.38
CA GLU A 66 -30.03 35.54 6.66
C GLU A 66 -29.19 34.55 7.50
N ILE A 67 -29.06 34.80 8.80
CA ILE A 67 -28.39 33.88 9.74
C ILE A 67 -29.15 32.54 9.82
N GLU A 68 -30.47 32.58 10.01
CA GLU A 68 -31.29 31.36 10.11
C GLU A 68 -31.19 30.51 8.83
N LEU A 69 -31.14 31.15 7.66
CA LEU A 69 -30.94 30.44 6.38
C LEU A 69 -29.56 29.78 6.32
N LEU A 70 -28.50 30.49 6.71
CA LEU A 70 -27.13 29.94 6.72
C LEU A 70 -26.97 28.81 7.73
N GLU A 71 -27.62 28.89 8.88
CA GLU A 71 -27.65 27.80 9.87
C GLU A 71 -28.32 26.55 9.28
N LEU A 72 -29.46 26.71 8.61
CA LEU A 72 -30.15 25.60 7.96
C LEU A 72 -29.33 24.99 6.81
N GLU A 73 -28.65 25.81 6.01
CA GLU A 73 -27.72 25.33 4.98
C GLU A 73 -26.55 24.55 5.60
N LYS A 74 -25.98 25.04 6.70
CA LYS A 74 -24.92 24.36 7.44
C LYS A 74 -25.38 23.03 8.04
N GLU A 75 -26.60 22.96 8.58
CA GLU A 75 -27.16 21.72 9.13
C GLU A 75 -27.40 20.66 8.04
N THR A 76 -27.69 21.11 6.82
CA THR A 76 -27.99 20.24 5.67
C THR A 76 -26.76 20.03 4.76
N ALA A 77 -25.64 20.68 5.07
CA ALA A 77 -24.42 20.73 4.28
C ALA A 77 -23.86 19.34 3.96
N ASP A 78 -23.94 18.42 4.91
CA ASP A 78 -23.33 17.10 4.83
C ASP A 78 -24.07 16.12 3.90
N ILE A 79 -25.27 16.49 3.45
CA ILE A 79 -26.12 15.76 2.50
C ILE A 79 -26.42 16.54 1.22
N VAL A 80 -26.33 17.87 1.23
CA VAL A 80 -26.60 18.71 0.04
C VAL A 80 -25.33 19.09 -0.70
N HIS A 81 -24.22 19.36 0.00
CA HIS A 81 -23.03 19.85 -0.67
C HIS A 81 -22.22 18.72 -1.33
N PRO A 82 -21.87 18.85 -2.62
CA PRO A 82 -21.11 17.84 -3.35
C PRO A 82 -19.75 17.50 -2.74
N SER A 83 -19.09 18.45 -2.06
CA SER A 83 -17.78 18.23 -1.43
C SER A 83 -17.85 17.22 -0.28
N TYR A 84 -18.76 17.41 0.67
CA TYR A 84 -18.98 16.49 1.79
C TYR A 84 -19.46 15.12 1.30
N LEU A 85 -20.33 15.09 0.29
CA LEU A 85 -20.77 13.85 -0.34
C LEU A 85 -19.62 13.13 -1.04
N ALA A 86 -18.77 13.85 -1.77
CA ALA A 86 -17.61 13.28 -2.46
C ALA A 86 -16.61 12.68 -1.46
N GLU A 87 -16.36 13.35 -0.32
CA GLU A 87 -15.50 12.83 0.75
C GLU A 87 -16.07 11.55 1.37
N LYS A 88 -17.38 11.53 1.70
CA LYS A 88 -18.06 10.32 2.18
C LYS A 88 -17.99 9.18 1.16
N CYS A 89 -18.24 9.49 -0.13
CA CYS A 89 -18.14 8.51 -1.21
C CYS A 89 -16.72 7.96 -1.36
N HIS A 90 -15.71 8.82 -1.28
CA HIS A 90 -14.30 8.43 -1.37
C HIS A 90 -13.91 7.48 -0.23
N THR A 91 -14.36 7.79 0.99
CA THR A 91 -14.14 6.95 2.17
C THR A 91 -14.76 5.57 2.00
N LEU A 92 -16.03 5.51 1.56
CA LEU A 92 -16.73 4.25 1.29
C LEU A 92 -16.06 3.45 0.16
N GLN A 93 -15.63 4.11 -0.91
CA GLN A 93 -14.95 3.46 -2.03
C GLN A 93 -13.58 2.89 -1.62
N SER A 94 -12.86 3.60 -0.75
CA SER A 94 -11.62 3.12 -0.15
C SER A 94 -11.86 1.85 0.68
N MET A 95 -12.85 1.87 1.58
CA MET A 95 -13.24 0.70 2.38
C MET A 95 -13.62 -0.50 1.52
N ASN A 96 -14.43 -0.29 0.47
CA ASN A 96 -14.83 -1.34 -0.45
C ASN A 96 -13.61 -1.94 -1.19
N SER A 97 -12.68 -1.10 -1.63
CA SER A 97 -11.44 -1.55 -2.27
C SER A 97 -10.60 -2.43 -1.34
N HIS A 98 -10.50 -2.06 -0.06
CA HIS A 98 -9.83 -2.87 0.96
C HIS A 98 -10.54 -4.21 1.19
N LEU A 99 -11.87 -4.21 1.29
CA LEU A 99 -12.65 -5.44 1.45
C LEU A 99 -12.49 -6.38 0.26
N GLU A 100 -12.52 -5.87 -0.97
CA GLU A 100 -12.26 -6.67 -2.16
C GLU A 100 -10.87 -7.32 -2.14
N ALA A 101 -9.84 -6.56 -1.72
CA ALA A 101 -8.49 -7.08 -1.61
C ALA A 101 -8.40 -8.21 -0.57
N VAL A 102 -9.05 -8.05 0.59
CA VAL A 102 -9.13 -9.08 1.63
C VAL A 102 -9.84 -10.33 1.11
N LEU A 103 -10.96 -10.18 0.40
CA LEU A 103 -11.71 -11.30 -0.17
C LEU A 103 -10.90 -12.05 -1.23
N LYS A 104 -10.18 -11.32 -2.10
CA LYS A 104 -9.26 -11.91 -3.10
C LYS A 104 -8.16 -12.73 -2.41
N LYS A 105 -7.51 -12.19 -1.38
CA LYS A 105 -6.49 -12.91 -0.59
C LYS A 105 -7.07 -14.14 0.12
N LYS A 106 -8.23 -14.02 0.75
CA LYS A 106 -8.94 -15.15 1.39
C LYS A 106 -9.23 -16.27 0.39
N ARG A 107 -9.70 -15.91 -0.82
CA ARG A 107 -9.95 -16.89 -1.90
C ARG A 107 -8.68 -17.58 -2.35
N SER A 108 -7.60 -16.83 -2.58
CA SER A 108 -6.28 -17.37 -2.95
C SER A 108 -5.73 -18.32 -1.87
N LEU A 109 -5.83 -17.93 -0.60
CA LEU A 109 -5.40 -18.77 0.52
C LEU A 109 -6.21 -20.07 0.57
N ARG A 110 -7.54 -19.99 0.44
CA ARG A 110 -8.40 -21.18 0.39
C ARG A 110 -8.01 -22.11 -0.76
N GLN A 111 -7.75 -21.58 -1.96
CA GLN A 111 -7.29 -22.38 -3.09
C GLN A 111 -5.96 -23.09 -2.82
N ARG A 112 -5.01 -22.38 -2.20
CA ARG A 112 -3.71 -22.96 -1.81
C ARG A 112 -3.85 -24.04 -0.75
N LEU A 113 -4.76 -23.88 0.21
CA LEU A 113 -5.00 -24.87 1.27
C LEU A 113 -5.81 -26.07 0.78
N LEU A 114 -6.70 -25.90 -0.19
CA LEU A 114 -7.41 -27.02 -0.83
C LEU A 114 -6.52 -27.86 -1.73
N LYS A 115 -5.41 -27.30 -2.24
CA LYS A 115 -4.43 -28.07 -3.01
C LYS A 115 -3.81 -29.09 -2.05
N PRO A 116 -3.99 -30.41 -2.28
CA PRO A 116 -3.39 -31.42 -1.43
C PRO A 116 -1.87 -31.23 -1.44
N MET A 117 -1.25 -31.25 -0.26
CA MET A 117 0.21 -31.29 -0.09
C MET A 117 0.84 -32.53 -0.80
N CYS A 118 0.00 -33.48 -1.23
CA CYS A 118 0.34 -34.65 -2.03
C CYS A 118 0.87 -34.36 -3.44
N GLN A 119 1.13 -33.08 -3.80
CA GLN A 119 1.78 -32.74 -5.06
C GLN A 119 3.31 -32.57 -4.93
N GLU A 120 3.85 -32.51 -3.70
CA GLU A 120 5.30 -32.48 -3.47
C GLU A 120 5.92 -33.89 -3.35
N ASN A 121 5.12 -34.88 -2.98
CA ASN A 121 5.47 -36.29 -3.14
C ASN A 121 4.73 -36.79 -4.36
N LEU A 122 5.39 -37.53 -5.27
CA LEU A 122 4.73 -38.13 -6.45
C LEU A 122 3.37 -38.70 -6.03
N PRO A 123 2.24 -38.31 -6.67
CA PRO A 123 0.95 -38.87 -6.34
C PRO A 123 0.98 -40.34 -6.76
N MET A 124 1.36 -41.20 -5.82
CA MET A 124 1.22 -42.63 -6.00
C MET A 124 -0.26 -42.96 -5.82
N GLU A 125 -0.83 -43.60 -6.82
CA GLU A 125 -2.20 -44.06 -6.74
C GLU A 125 -2.34 -45.05 -5.57
N ALA A 126 -3.42 -44.95 -4.81
CA ALA A 126 -3.63 -45.77 -3.61
C ALA A 126 -3.56 -47.29 -3.89
N ILE A 127 -3.81 -47.69 -5.13
CA ILE A 127 -3.69 -49.06 -5.63
C ILE A 127 -2.24 -49.58 -5.50
N TYR A 128 -1.24 -48.70 -5.68
CA TYR A 128 0.17 -49.07 -5.63
C TYR A 128 0.77 -49.05 -4.21
N HIS A 129 0.08 -48.46 -3.22
CA HIS A 129 0.57 -48.39 -1.84
C HIS A 129 0.83 -49.77 -1.24
N ARG A 130 -0.05 -50.75 -1.49
CA ARG A 130 0.13 -52.12 -1.00
C ARG A 130 1.42 -52.74 -1.53
N TYR A 131 1.71 -52.56 -2.82
CA TYR A 131 2.92 -53.08 -3.45
C TYR A 131 4.17 -52.38 -2.93
N MET A 132 4.12 -51.06 -2.72
CA MET A 132 5.23 -50.32 -2.13
C MET A 132 5.56 -50.70 -0.70
N VAL A 133 4.55 -50.89 0.16
CA VAL A 133 4.77 -51.37 1.52
C VAL A 133 5.45 -52.73 1.50
N HIS A 134 5.01 -53.65 0.63
CA HIS A 134 5.67 -54.94 0.48
C HIS A 134 7.11 -54.82 -0.03
N LEU A 135 7.38 -53.95 -1.01
CA LEU A 135 8.73 -53.74 -1.54
C LEU A 135 9.67 -53.13 -0.49
N LEU A 136 9.19 -52.13 0.27
CA LEU A 136 9.96 -51.51 1.35
C LEU A 136 10.24 -52.51 2.46
N GLN A 137 9.26 -53.34 2.85
CA GLN A 137 9.47 -54.40 3.82
C GLN A 137 10.53 -55.40 3.33
N LEU A 138 10.48 -55.78 2.06
CA LEU A 138 11.48 -56.68 1.47
C LEU A 138 12.87 -56.04 1.47
N ALA A 139 12.98 -54.76 1.14
CA ALA A 139 14.24 -54.02 1.17
C ALA A 139 14.83 -53.94 2.59
N VAL A 140 14.00 -53.62 3.60
CA VAL A 140 14.44 -53.57 5.01
C VAL A 140 14.95 -54.94 5.47
N THR A 141 14.18 -56.00 5.23
CA THR A 141 14.60 -57.37 5.62
C THR A 141 15.85 -57.85 4.88
N PHE A 142 16.05 -57.41 3.62
CA PHE A 142 17.27 -57.69 2.88
C PHE A 142 18.48 -56.97 3.49
N ILE A 143 18.34 -55.68 3.82
CA ILE A 143 19.40 -54.89 4.46
C ILE A 143 19.79 -55.49 5.80
N GLU A 144 18.81 -55.82 6.65
CA GLU A 144 19.05 -56.46 7.95
C GLU A 144 19.83 -57.77 7.79
N LYS A 145 19.41 -58.65 6.87
CA LYS A 145 20.13 -59.90 6.60
C LYS A 145 21.55 -59.65 6.10
N LEU A 146 21.73 -58.72 5.16
CA LEU A 146 23.04 -58.38 4.64
C LEU A 146 23.97 -57.87 5.75
N GLU A 147 23.46 -57.02 6.63
CA GLU A 147 24.19 -56.49 7.78
C GLU A 147 24.60 -57.62 8.74
N THR A 148 23.69 -58.55 9.06
CA THR A 148 24.06 -59.71 9.91
C THR A 148 25.14 -60.59 9.29
N HIS A 149 25.13 -60.78 7.97
CA HIS A 149 26.16 -61.54 7.27
C HIS A 149 27.50 -60.82 7.29
N LEU A 150 27.52 -59.51 7.05
CA LEU A 150 28.73 -58.69 7.13
C LEU A 150 29.32 -58.68 8.54
N GLU A 151 28.48 -58.56 9.56
CA GLU A 151 28.91 -58.60 10.96
C GLU A 151 29.47 -59.97 11.33
N THR A 152 28.88 -61.06 10.82
CA THR A 152 29.43 -62.42 11.01
C THR A 152 30.82 -62.55 10.40
N ILE A 153 31.03 -62.06 9.17
CA ILE A 153 32.34 -62.08 8.51
C ILE A 153 33.36 -61.24 9.29
N ARG A 154 32.96 -60.05 9.78
CA ARG A 154 33.82 -59.17 10.57
C ARG A 154 34.26 -59.84 11.88
N ASN A 155 33.39 -60.63 12.49
CA ASN A 155 33.63 -61.28 13.77
C ASN A 155 34.30 -62.66 13.64
N ILE A 156 34.72 -63.09 12.45
CA ILE A 156 35.52 -64.32 12.30
C ILE A 156 36.91 -64.08 12.93
N PRO A 157 37.23 -64.74 14.06
CA PRO A 157 38.49 -64.51 14.73
C PRO A 157 39.65 -65.00 13.86
N HIS A 158 40.76 -64.26 13.91
CA HIS A 158 41.99 -64.53 13.16
C HIS A 158 41.86 -64.48 11.61
N LEU A 159 40.74 -63.99 11.04
CA LEU A 159 40.59 -63.88 9.59
C LEU A 159 41.68 -62.99 8.95
N ASP A 160 41.94 -61.81 9.53
CA ASP A 160 42.98 -60.89 9.04
C ASP A 160 44.40 -61.49 9.18
N GLU A 161 44.66 -62.16 10.31
CA GLU A 161 45.93 -62.86 10.53
C GLU A 161 46.12 -64.03 9.56
N ASN A 162 45.06 -64.80 9.29
CA ASN A 162 45.09 -65.93 8.36
C ASN A 162 45.24 -65.47 6.92
N ILE A 163 44.59 -64.37 6.51
CA ILE A 163 44.78 -63.74 5.19
C ILE A 163 46.22 -63.23 5.05
N LYS A 164 46.78 -62.58 6.07
CA LYS A 164 48.19 -62.15 6.07
C LYS A 164 49.16 -63.32 5.99
N LYS A 165 48.94 -64.39 6.76
CA LYS A 165 49.75 -65.62 6.72
C LYS A 165 49.68 -66.30 5.36
N MET A 166 48.48 -66.39 4.77
CA MET A 166 48.27 -66.96 3.45
C MET A 166 48.93 -66.11 2.36
N SER A 167 48.78 -64.79 2.41
CA SER A 167 49.46 -63.85 1.51
C SER A 167 50.98 -64.01 1.59
N HIS A 168 51.53 -64.12 2.80
CA HIS A 168 52.95 -64.39 3.01
C HIS A 168 53.39 -65.74 2.44
N CYS A 169 52.60 -66.81 2.62
CA CYS A 169 52.90 -68.12 2.02
C CYS A 169 52.88 -68.05 0.49
N VAL A 170 51.94 -67.32 -0.10
CA VAL A 170 51.82 -67.17 -1.56
C VAL A 170 52.99 -66.35 -2.12
N THR A 171 53.40 -65.27 -1.46
CA THR A 171 54.56 -64.49 -1.88
C THR A 171 55.88 -65.24 -1.70
N GLN A 172 56.00 -66.06 -0.64
CA GLN A 172 57.15 -66.93 -0.43
C GLN A 172 57.22 -68.04 -1.49
N ALA A 173 56.12 -68.75 -1.76
CA ALA A 173 56.06 -69.75 -2.82
C ALA A 173 56.34 -69.14 -4.20
N GLY A 174 55.88 -67.91 -4.45
CA GLY A 174 56.21 -67.14 -5.65
C GLY A 174 57.70 -66.79 -5.74
N HIS A 175 58.34 -66.41 -4.63
CA HIS A 175 59.79 -66.20 -4.57
C HIS A 175 60.56 -67.50 -4.82
N GLU A 176 60.17 -68.60 -4.20
CA GLU A 176 60.81 -69.91 -4.39
C GLU A 176 60.69 -70.39 -5.86
N LEU A 177 59.53 -70.22 -6.49
CA LEU A 177 59.35 -70.47 -7.93
C LEU A 177 60.22 -69.55 -8.80
N THR A 178 60.36 -68.27 -8.43
CA THR A 178 61.22 -67.32 -9.15
C THR A 178 62.69 -67.68 -9.02
N VAL A 179 63.12 -68.21 -7.87
CA VAL A 179 64.48 -68.70 -7.62
C VAL A 179 64.76 -70.00 -8.38
N ILE A 180 63.75 -70.87 -8.56
CA ILE A 180 63.90 -72.12 -9.33
C ILE A 180 63.89 -71.86 -10.85
N LEU A 181 63.17 -70.86 -11.34
CA LEU A 181 63.04 -70.56 -12.79
C LEU A 181 64.10 -69.62 -13.38
N LEU A 182 64.97 -69.00 -12.59
CA LEU A 182 66.04 -68.15 -13.11
C LEU A 182 67.39 -68.91 -13.16
N PRO A 183 67.97 -69.14 -14.33
CA PRO A 183 69.28 -69.78 -14.46
C PRO A 183 70.37 -68.89 -13.85
N GLN A 184 71.21 -69.43 -12.97
CA GLN A 184 72.45 -68.74 -12.58
C GLN A 184 73.36 -68.59 -13.82
N PRO A 185 73.92 -67.40 -14.09
CA PRO A 185 74.92 -67.26 -15.15
C PRO A 185 76.25 -67.93 -14.72
N PRO A 186 76.89 -68.72 -15.60
CA PRO A 186 78.16 -69.36 -15.28
C PRO A 186 79.30 -68.33 -15.13
N LYS A 187 80.15 -68.59 -14.15
CA LYS A 187 81.36 -67.82 -13.83
C LYS A 187 82.42 -68.02 -14.92
N CYS A 188 83.13 -66.94 -15.24
CA CYS A 188 84.44 -66.87 -15.92
C CYS A 188 84.42 -66.84 -17.46
N TRP A 189 84.60 -65.66 -18.06
CA TRP A 189 85.46 -65.47 -19.25
C TRP A 189 86.26 -64.18 -19.07
N ASP A 190 87.56 -64.38 -18.92
CA ASP A 190 88.63 -63.38 -18.82
C ASP A 190 89.25 -63.20 -20.22
N TYR A 191 90.02 -62.11 -20.42
CA TYR A 191 90.90 -61.78 -21.56
C TYR A 191 90.40 -60.98 -22.80
N ARG A 192 90.85 -59.71 -22.84
CA ARG A 192 91.82 -59.13 -23.81
C ARG A 192 91.79 -59.60 -25.28
N CYS A 193 91.47 -58.68 -26.21
CA CYS A 193 92.29 -58.25 -27.37
C CYS A 193 91.44 -57.48 -28.41
N GLU A 194 91.86 -56.26 -28.79
CA GLU A 194 91.50 -55.59 -30.06
C GLU A 194 91.97 -56.40 -31.28
N PRO A 195 91.48 -56.13 -32.52
CA PRO A 195 92.15 -55.16 -33.44
C PRO A 195 91.18 -54.53 -34.50
N PRO A 196 91.65 -53.90 -35.60
CA PRO A 196 92.44 -52.66 -35.71
C PRO A 196 91.73 -51.57 -36.58
N HIS A 197 92.41 -50.42 -36.66
CA HIS A 197 92.16 -49.19 -37.44
C HIS A 197 91.50 -49.29 -38.82
N SER A 198 90.67 -48.28 -39.17
CA SER A 198 90.97 -47.23 -40.17
C SER A 198 89.72 -46.41 -40.57
N ALA A 199 89.69 -45.13 -40.18
CA ALA A 199 89.33 -43.96 -41.00
C ALA A 199 89.83 -42.70 -40.28
#